data_AF-A0A7Y2E0M2-F1
#
_entry.id   AF-A0A7Y2E0M2-F1
#
_cell.length_a   1.000
_cell.length_b   1.000
_cell.length_c   1.000
_cell.angle_alpha   90.00
_cell.angle_beta   90.00
_cell.angle_gamma   90.00
#
_symmetry.space_group_name_H-M   'P 1'
#
loop_
_entity.id
_entity.type
_entity.pdbx_description
1 polymer ?
#
loop_
_entity_poly.entity_id
_entity_poly.type
_entity_poly.pdbx_seq_one_letter_code
_entity_poly.pdbx_strand_id
1 'polypeptide(L)'
;GLGFVKSISLRKVEKEKRSKKKKGRSRIGTLTYSLLYFAFFYLTLKSYRNIPFFLIVGFPAFVYGLSSVTIKLRTIKTTTALQLFNVLAILFFILLVSNVFYEKTGIKNRYGLEIDATRTPVGAANFLIENNIGGKSYTDFIVSSYLLWRLQPTYKTFIDLRDLDIFPAEFFRNNMLIYQQPQTLVQGGKTLWDLIVAEDDYNFIVLTNKPNIQGLQRHLVNNDNRYELVFADNVCSVYLKNSEENSELIRKFGLSEGNDVYHLLKPIKTSKFAMTINRIFNPFYDPKNNLTDTDRRISYYNYIDKSNPVQREDPSSF
;
A
#
# COMPACT_ATOMS: atom_id res chain seq x y z
N GLY A 1 71.44 34.13 0.85
CA GLY A 1 71.21 33.66 -0.53
C GLY A 1 70.63 32.25 -0.58
N LEU A 2 71.43 31.21 -0.29
CA LEU A 2 71.06 29.81 -0.56
C LEU A 2 69.87 29.24 0.25
N GLY A 3 69.67 29.64 1.51
CA GLY A 3 68.58 29.11 2.35
C GLY A 3 67.17 29.52 1.89
N PHE A 4 67.03 30.69 1.28
CA PHE A 4 65.76 31.23 0.80
C PHE A 4 65.32 30.54 -0.52
N VAL A 5 66.26 30.23 -1.41
CA VAL A 5 65.98 29.52 -2.66
C VAL A 5 65.56 28.06 -2.40
N LYS A 6 66.17 27.41 -1.41
CA LYS A 6 65.85 26.02 -1.02
C LYS A 6 64.44 25.91 -0.40
N SER A 7 64.01 26.90 0.39
CA SER A 7 62.67 26.91 1.00
C SER A 7 61.55 27.15 -0.03
N ILE A 8 61.79 27.97 -1.06
CA ILE A 8 60.86 28.20 -2.18
C ILE A 8 60.71 26.94 -3.03
N SER A 9 61.82 26.24 -3.32
CA SER A 9 61.82 24.98 -4.06
C SER A 9 61.00 23.89 -3.35
N LEU A 10 61.22 23.71 -2.04
CA LEU A 10 60.47 22.74 -1.22
C LEU A 10 58.97 23.05 -1.17
N ARG A 11 58.58 24.33 -1.01
CA ARG A 11 57.17 24.75 -1.06
C ARG A 11 56.50 24.50 -2.42
N LYS A 12 57.26 24.60 -3.53
CA LYS A 12 56.76 24.34 -4.89
C LYS A 12 56.49 22.85 -5.10
N VAL A 13 57.41 21.99 -4.65
CA VAL A 13 57.26 20.52 -4.69
C VAL A 13 56.10 20.04 -3.80
N GLU A 14 55.93 20.62 -2.60
CA GLU A 14 54.77 20.31 -1.76
C GLU A 14 53.44 20.75 -2.38
N LYS A 15 53.39 21.92 -3.01
CA LYS A 15 52.21 22.38 -3.76
C LYS A 15 51.86 21.44 -4.92
N GLU A 16 52.84 20.96 -5.67
CA GLU A 16 52.63 19.99 -6.74
C GLU A 16 52.15 18.63 -6.23
N LYS A 17 52.75 18.10 -5.15
CA LYS A 17 52.30 16.85 -4.52
C LYS A 17 50.88 16.98 -3.98
N ARG A 18 50.53 18.10 -3.32
CA ARG A 18 49.16 18.39 -2.85
C ARG A 18 48.18 18.52 -4.02
N SER A 19 48.58 19.17 -5.11
CA SER A 19 47.79 19.31 -6.34
C SER A 19 47.52 17.95 -7.00
N LYS A 20 48.55 17.12 -7.21
CA LYS A 20 48.41 15.75 -7.75
C LYS A 20 47.53 14.87 -6.86
N LYS A 21 47.70 14.92 -5.53
CA LYS A 21 46.87 14.18 -4.56
C LYS A 21 45.41 14.65 -4.58
N LYS A 22 45.16 15.96 -4.71
CA LYS A 22 43.80 16.54 -4.85
C LYS A 22 43.15 16.13 -6.18
N LYS A 23 43.90 16.12 -7.27
CA LYS A 23 43.46 15.69 -8.61
C LYS A 23 43.15 14.18 -8.66
N GLY A 24 43.95 13.35 -7.98
CA GLY A 24 43.70 11.91 -7.82
C GLY A 24 42.45 11.61 -6.99
N ARG A 25 42.27 12.27 -5.84
CA ARG A 25 41.04 12.16 -5.02
C ARG A 25 39.79 12.61 -5.76
N SER A 26 39.89 13.68 -6.56
CA SER A 26 38.78 14.16 -7.40
C SER A 26 38.38 13.15 -8.46
N ARG A 27 39.33 12.49 -9.14
CA ARG A 27 39.04 11.44 -10.13
C ARG A 27 38.38 10.21 -9.51
N ILE A 28 38.85 9.77 -8.35
CA ILE A 28 38.25 8.65 -7.61
C ILE A 28 36.81 8.99 -7.22
N GLY A 29 36.57 10.19 -6.69
CA GLY A 29 35.21 10.63 -6.34
C GLY A 29 34.27 10.67 -7.54
N THR A 30 34.72 11.14 -8.71
CA THR A 30 33.91 11.13 -9.94
C THR A 30 33.60 9.71 -10.40
N LEU A 31 34.59 8.81 -10.40
CA LEU A 31 34.39 7.42 -10.79
C LEU A 31 33.41 6.70 -9.86
N THR A 32 33.57 6.87 -8.54
CA THR A 32 32.63 6.32 -7.55
C THR A 32 31.22 6.85 -7.75
N TYR A 33 31.07 8.16 -7.97
CA TYR A 33 29.76 8.76 -8.23
C TYR A 33 29.11 8.22 -9.51
N SER A 34 29.87 8.14 -10.61
CA SER A 34 29.36 7.56 -11.87
C SER A 34 28.94 6.11 -11.70
N LEU A 35 29.72 5.30 -10.97
CA LEU A 35 29.37 3.91 -10.67
C LEU A 35 28.06 3.83 -9.87
N LEU A 36 27.92 4.65 -8.81
CA LEU A 36 26.69 4.70 -8.02
C LEU A 36 25.49 5.14 -8.87
N TYR A 37 25.65 6.17 -9.69
CA TYR A 37 24.59 6.65 -10.57
C TYR A 37 24.08 5.54 -11.49
N PHE A 38 24.98 4.84 -12.20
CA PHE A 38 24.60 3.76 -13.11
C PHE A 38 24.08 2.52 -12.37
N ALA A 39 24.62 2.19 -11.20
CA ALA A 39 24.13 1.10 -10.37
C ALA A 39 22.69 1.36 -9.91
N PHE A 40 22.41 2.54 -9.35
CA PHE A 40 21.06 2.89 -8.93
C PHE A 40 20.09 3.04 -10.11
N PHE A 41 20.55 3.56 -11.24
CA PHE A 41 19.77 3.57 -12.48
C PHE A 41 19.40 2.15 -12.94
N TYR A 42 20.36 1.23 -12.94
CA TYR A 42 20.08 -0.18 -13.24
C TYR A 42 19.07 -0.79 -12.26
N LEU A 43 19.20 -0.48 -10.97
CA LEU A 43 18.26 -0.95 -9.94
C LEU A 43 16.83 -0.40 -10.14
N THR A 44 16.65 0.82 -10.65
CA THR A 44 15.30 1.32 -10.97
C THR A 44 14.66 0.58 -12.13
N LEU A 45 15.45 0.20 -13.15
CA LEU A 45 14.98 -0.64 -14.25
C LEU A 45 14.56 -2.04 -13.79
N LYS A 46 15.13 -2.52 -12.67
CA LYS A 46 14.77 -3.82 -12.08
C LYS A 46 13.53 -3.76 -11.18
N SER A 47 13.30 -2.66 -10.45
CA SER A 47 12.14 -2.54 -9.57
C SER A 47 11.81 -1.09 -9.22
N TYR A 48 10.51 -0.78 -9.20
CA TYR A 48 10.00 0.55 -8.83
C TYR A 48 10.37 0.97 -7.40
N ARG A 49 10.62 0.03 -6.48
CA ARG A 49 11.05 0.34 -5.10
C ARG A 49 12.41 1.06 -5.03
N ASN A 50 13.20 1.00 -6.11
CA ASN A 50 14.51 1.63 -6.16
C ASN A 50 14.51 3.07 -6.69
N ILE A 51 13.36 3.57 -7.20
CA ILE A 51 13.25 4.92 -7.76
C ILE A 51 13.69 6.02 -6.76
N PRO A 52 13.26 6.01 -5.48
CA PRO A 52 13.66 7.05 -4.54
C PRO A 52 15.18 7.13 -4.34
N PHE A 53 15.88 5.99 -4.31
CA PHE A 53 17.34 5.97 -4.14
C PHE A 53 18.06 6.55 -5.36
N PHE A 54 17.60 6.24 -6.56
CA PHE A 54 18.13 6.85 -7.77
C PHE A 54 17.85 8.34 -7.84
N LEU A 55 16.68 8.81 -7.40
CA LEU A 55 16.40 10.25 -7.33
C LEU A 55 17.41 10.95 -6.41
N ILE A 56 17.72 10.39 -5.24
CA ILE A 56 18.72 10.96 -4.32
C ILE A 56 20.12 11.00 -4.98
N VAL A 57 20.56 9.90 -5.59
CA VAL A 57 21.90 9.81 -6.20
C VAL A 57 22.00 10.63 -7.49
N GLY A 58 20.94 10.67 -8.28
CA GLY A 58 20.87 11.37 -9.57
C GLY A 58 20.58 12.87 -9.45
N PHE A 59 20.06 13.34 -8.32
CA PHE A 59 19.70 14.75 -8.14
C PHE A 59 20.86 15.74 -8.40
N PRO A 60 22.10 15.51 -7.90
CA PRO A 60 23.21 16.42 -8.21
C PRO A 60 23.54 16.49 -9.71
N ALA A 61 23.54 15.36 -10.42
CA ALA A 61 23.75 15.31 -11.86
C ALA A 61 22.62 16.04 -12.61
N PHE A 62 21.38 15.86 -12.17
CA PHE A 62 20.22 16.57 -12.72
C PHE A 62 20.35 18.09 -12.54
N VAL A 63 20.69 18.56 -11.33
CA VAL A 63 20.89 20.00 -11.05
C VAL A 63 22.05 20.57 -11.87
N TYR A 64 23.16 19.84 -12.00
CA TYR A 64 24.30 20.26 -12.83
C TYR A 64 23.97 20.30 -14.33
N GLY A 65 23.20 19.33 -14.81
CA GLY A 65 22.69 19.32 -16.19
C GLY A 65 21.78 20.51 -16.45
N LEU A 66 20.85 20.76 -15.53
CA LEU A 66 19.91 21.89 -15.60
C LEU A 66 20.64 23.24 -15.56
N SER A 67 21.65 23.39 -14.70
CA SER A 67 22.46 24.62 -14.65
C SER A 67 23.29 24.84 -15.92
N SER A 68 23.82 23.77 -16.52
CA SER A 68 24.56 23.86 -17.78
C SER A 68 23.67 24.27 -18.96
N VAL A 69 22.43 23.76 -19.00
CA VAL A 69 21.43 24.13 -20.01
C VAL A 69 21.01 25.59 -19.84
N THR A 70 20.75 26.04 -18.61
CA THR A 70 20.35 27.44 -18.34
C THR A 70 21.45 28.45 -18.67
N ILE A 71 22.72 28.10 -18.43
CA ILE A 71 23.88 28.93 -18.83
C ILE A 71 23.97 29.06 -20.35
N LYS A 72 23.71 27.99 -21.11
CA LYS A 72 23.75 28.01 -22.59
C LYS A 72 22.57 28.77 -23.20
N LEU A 73 21.40 28.75 -22.57
CA LEU A 73 20.20 29.43 -23.05
C LEU A 73 20.18 30.95 -22.77
N ARG A 74 21.19 31.47 -22.06
CA ARG A 74 21.29 32.87 -21.57
C ARG A 74 21.24 33.95 -22.66
N THR A 75 21.28 33.56 -23.93
CA THR A 75 21.16 34.38 -25.14
C THR A 75 19.73 34.75 -25.52
N ILE A 76 18.73 34.01 -25.04
CA ILE A 76 17.29 34.39 -25.11
C ILE A 76 16.95 35.10 -23.78
N LYS A 77 15.91 35.97 -23.71
CA LYS A 77 15.40 36.60 -22.46
C LYS A 77 15.02 35.53 -21.41
N THR A 78 16.04 34.94 -20.80
CA THR A 78 16.04 33.66 -20.07
C THR A 78 15.42 33.80 -18.69
N THR A 79 15.40 35.02 -18.18
CA THR A 79 14.68 35.38 -16.95
C THR A 79 13.20 35.04 -17.07
N THR A 80 12.55 35.34 -18.20
CA THR A 80 11.11 35.07 -18.39
C THR A 80 10.80 33.57 -18.51
N ALA A 81 11.61 32.81 -19.24
CA ALA A 81 11.41 31.36 -19.37
C ALA A 81 11.65 30.61 -18.04
N LEU A 82 12.66 31.03 -17.26
CA LEU A 82 12.91 30.49 -15.93
C LEU A 82 11.81 30.87 -14.93
N GLN A 83 11.33 32.11 -14.98
CA GLN A 83 10.19 32.55 -14.17
C GLN A 83 8.95 31.73 -14.50
N LEU A 84 8.65 31.54 -15.79
CA LEU A 84 7.53 30.70 -16.24
C LEU A 84 7.67 29.25 -15.74
N PHE A 85 8.86 28.65 -15.86
CA PHE A 85 9.09 27.30 -15.33
C PHE A 85 8.84 27.22 -13.81
N ASN A 86 9.33 28.18 -13.04
CA ASN A 86 9.08 28.22 -11.59
C ASN A 86 7.60 28.41 -11.27
N VAL A 87 6.91 29.29 -11.99
CA VAL A 87 5.46 29.48 -11.86
C VAL A 87 4.72 28.18 -12.15
N LEU A 88 5.06 27.48 -13.25
CA LEU A 88 4.47 26.19 -13.59
C LEU A 88 4.77 25.11 -12.54
N ALA A 89 5.99 25.10 -11.99
CA ALA A 89 6.36 24.16 -10.92
C ALA A 89 5.58 24.42 -9.62
N ILE A 90 5.41 25.69 -9.24
CA ILE A 90 4.60 26.08 -8.08
C ILE A 90 3.13 25.73 -8.31
N LEU A 91 2.58 26.03 -9.49
CA LEU A 91 1.21 25.67 -9.86
C LEU A 91 1.02 24.15 -9.80
N PHE A 92 1.97 23.38 -10.35
CA PHE A 92 1.93 21.93 -10.30
C PHE A 92 2.00 21.42 -8.86
N PHE A 93 2.87 21.99 -8.02
CA PHE A 93 2.92 21.65 -6.60
C PHE A 93 1.59 21.93 -5.89
N ILE A 94 0.97 23.09 -6.14
CA ILE A 94 -0.36 23.43 -5.60
C ILE A 94 -1.40 22.41 -6.05
N LEU A 95 -1.42 22.01 -7.33
CA LEU A 95 -2.33 20.98 -7.84
C LEU A 95 -2.15 19.61 -7.15
N LEU A 96 -0.90 19.25 -6.81
CA LEU A 96 -0.62 18.03 -6.07
C LEU A 96 -1.14 18.12 -4.63
N VAL A 97 -0.78 19.16 -3.87
CA VAL A 97 -1.11 19.25 -2.44
C VAL A 97 -2.58 19.58 -2.16
N SER A 98 -3.28 20.17 -3.14
CA SER A 98 -4.73 20.45 -3.09
C SER A 98 -5.61 19.26 -3.50
N ASN A 99 -5.01 18.13 -3.87
CA ASN A 99 -5.67 16.95 -4.43
C ASN A 99 -6.31 17.09 -5.82
N VAL A 100 -6.34 18.29 -6.41
CA VAL A 100 -6.92 18.54 -7.75
C VAL A 100 -6.28 17.68 -8.83
N PHE A 101 -4.96 17.47 -8.76
CA PHE A 101 -4.26 16.60 -9.72
C PHE A 101 -4.79 15.17 -9.69
N TYR A 102 -4.96 14.58 -8.50
CA TYR A 102 -5.41 13.19 -8.36
C TYR A 102 -6.86 13.02 -8.81
N GLU A 103 -7.73 13.97 -8.44
CA GLU A 103 -9.14 13.97 -8.84
C GLU A 103 -9.30 14.07 -10.37
N LYS A 104 -8.55 14.96 -11.02
CA LYS A 104 -8.64 15.17 -12.47
C LYS A 104 -8.00 14.04 -13.28
N THR A 105 -7.00 13.35 -12.73
CA THR A 105 -6.32 12.23 -13.40
C THR A 105 -6.95 10.87 -13.10
N GLY A 106 -7.90 10.79 -12.16
CA GLY A 106 -8.49 9.53 -11.71
C GLY A 106 -7.50 8.63 -10.94
N ILE A 107 -6.36 9.17 -10.49
CA ILE A 107 -5.41 8.44 -9.67
C ILE A 107 -6.03 8.21 -8.30
N LYS A 108 -6.04 6.96 -7.83
CA LYS A 108 -6.67 6.55 -6.56
C LYS A 108 -5.94 7.03 -5.30
N ASN A 109 -4.75 7.61 -5.45
CA ASN A 109 -3.97 8.13 -4.33
C ASN A 109 -4.32 9.60 -4.09
N ARG A 110 -4.04 10.09 -2.90
CA ARG A 110 -4.24 11.49 -2.52
C ARG A 110 -3.05 12.00 -1.74
N TYR A 111 -2.86 13.31 -1.76
CA TYR A 111 -1.98 14.00 -0.85
C TYR A 111 -2.51 13.88 0.58
N GLY A 112 -1.58 13.60 1.50
CA GLY A 112 -1.86 13.51 2.93
C GLY A 112 -1.33 12.23 3.55
N LEU A 113 -0.73 12.35 4.73
CA LEU A 113 -0.42 11.24 5.62
C LEU A 113 -1.69 10.87 6.39
N GLU A 114 -2.42 9.88 5.90
CA GLU A 114 -3.66 9.40 6.48
C GLU A 114 -3.90 7.92 6.19
N ILE A 115 -4.76 7.28 6.99
CA ILE A 115 -5.20 5.91 6.74
C ILE A 115 -6.51 6.00 5.95
N ASP A 116 -6.53 5.41 4.76
CA ASP A 116 -7.73 5.33 3.95
C ASP A 116 -8.60 4.15 4.41
N ALA A 117 -9.67 4.45 5.14
CA ALA A 117 -10.64 3.48 5.62
C ALA A 117 -11.35 2.73 4.47
N THR A 118 -11.36 3.26 3.25
CA THR A 118 -11.99 2.61 2.09
C THR A 118 -11.13 1.52 1.44
N ARG A 119 -9.87 1.39 1.88
CA ARG A 119 -8.88 0.46 1.28
C ARG A 119 -8.12 -0.35 2.33
N THR A 120 -8.36 -0.09 3.60
CA THR A 120 -7.64 -0.67 4.73
C THR A 120 -8.61 -1.48 5.58
N PRO A 121 -8.30 -2.72 5.96
CA PRO A 121 -9.24 -3.63 6.64
C PRO A 121 -9.37 -3.31 8.14
N VAL A 122 -9.67 -2.05 8.45
CA VAL A 122 -9.75 -1.55 9.84
C VAL A 122 -11.00 -2.07 10.54
N GLY A 123 -12.14 -2.13 9.85
CA GLY A 123 -13.38 -2.67 10.39
C GLY A 123 -13.22 -4.13 10.80
N ALA A 124 -12.75 -4.97 9.88
CA ALA A 124 -12.45 -6.37 10.16
C ALA A 124 -11.46 -6.56 11.32
N ALA A 125 -10.35 -5.79 11.35
CA ALA A 125 -9.38 -5.91 12.44
C ALA A 125 -9.95 -5.51 13.80
N ASN A 126 -10.75 -4.44 13.86
CA ASN A 126 -11.41 -4.05 15.10
C ASN A 126 -12.45 -5.09 15.54
N PHE A 127 -13.21 -5.67 14.59
CA PHE A 127 -14.15 -6.75 14.89
C PHE A 127 -13.44 -7.97 15.52
N LEU A 128 -12.28 -8.36 14.99
CA LEU A 128 -11.47 -9.44 15.57
C LEU A 128 -10.99 -9.11 17.00
N ILE A 129 -10.49 -7.89 17.23
CA ILE A 129 -10.02 -7.45 18.55
C ILE A 129 -11.17 -7.40 19.57
N GLU A 130 -12.28 -6.75 19.20
CA GLU A 130 -13.42 -6.51 20.09
C GLU A 130 -14.09 -7.80 20.53
N ASN A 131 -14.00 -8.87 19.72
CA ASN A 131 -14.57 -10.19 20.02
C ASN A 131 -13.52 -11.24 20.41
N ASN A 132 -12.26 -10.85 20.62
CA ASN A 132 -11.15 -11.73 20.98
C ASN A 132 -10.98 -12.94 20.04
N ILE A 133 -11.22 -12.76 18.73
CA ILE A 133 -11.08 -13.81 17.73
C ILE A 133 -9.58 -14.01 17.41
N GLY A 134 -9.09 -15.22 17.66
CA GLY A 134 -7.69 -15.61 17.45
C GLY A 134 -7.56 -16.94 16.70
N GLY A 135 -6.36 -17.50 16.69
CA GLY A 135 -6.06 -18.78 16.02
C GLY A 135 -5.51 -18.61 14.59
N LYS A 136 -5.39 -19.73 13.88
CA LYS A 136 -4.93 -19.74 12.48
C LYS A 136 -5.98 -19.12 11.57
N SER A 137 -5.54 -18.34 10.59
CA SER A 137 -6.43 -17.67 9.64
C SER A 137 -6.07 -17.93 8.19
N TYR A 138 -7.07 -17.93 7.32
CA TYR A 138 -6.87 -17.83 5.88
C TYR A 138 -7.21 -16.41 5.43
N THR A 139 -6.32 -15.77 4.68
CA THR A 139 -6.46 -14.36 4.30
C THR A 139 -5.90 -14.07 2.91
N ASP A 140 -6.32 -12.98 2.28
CA ASP A 140 -5.56 -12.43 1.15
C ASP A 140 -4.37 -11.59 1.62
N PHE A 141 -3.40 -11.41 0.73
CA PHE A 141 -2.11 -10.82 1.08
C PHE A 141 -2.18 -9.34 1.54
N ILE A 142 -3.20 -8.59 1.10
CA ILE A 142 -3.42 -7.22 1.57
C ILE A 142 -3.94 -7.26 3.00
N VAL A 143 -4.93 -8.11 3.26
CA VAL A 143 -5.54 -8.26 4.59
C VAL A 143 -4.53 -8.76 5.59
N SER A 144 -3.83 -9.86 5.27
CA SER A 144 -2.86 -10.45 6.21
C SER A 144 -1.78 -9.46 6.60
N SER A 145 -1.27 -8.67 5.65
CA SER A 145 -0.21 -7.68 5.94
C SER A 145 -0.67 -6.62 6.94
N TYR A 146 -1.92 -6.18 6.84
CA TYR A 146 -2.48 -5.25 7.81
C TYR A 146 -2.77 -5.91 9.16
N LEU A 147 -3.36 -7.12 9.14
CA LEU A 147 -3.63 -7.88 10.37
C LEU A 147 -2.35 -8.23 11.12
N LEU A 148 -1.25 -8.50 10.41
CA LEU A 148 0.07 -8.62 11.00
C LEU A 148 0.34 -7.40 11.85
N TRP A 149 0.43 -6.21 11.26
CA TRP A 149 0.71 -4.99 12.01
C TRP A 149 -0.28 -4.72 13.15
N ARG A 150 -1.58 -4.93 12.92
CA ARG A 150 -2.64 -4.52 13.85
C ARG A 150 -2.86 -5.49 15.01
N LEU A 151 -2.66 -6.79 14.80
CA LEU A 151 -2.91 -7.88 15.75
C LEU A 151 -1.61 -8.46 16.33
N GLN A 152 -0.49 -7.73 16.21
CA GLN A 152 0.75 -8.10 16.92
C GLN A 152 0.53 -8.17 18.44
N PRO A 153 1.27 -9.04 19.16
CA PRO A 153 2.30 -9.94 18.66
C PRO A 153 1.80 -11.36 18.31
N THR A 154 0.52 -11.64 18.52
CA THR A 154 -0.02 -13.01 18.51
C THR A 154 -0.40 -13.51 17.12
N TYR A 155 -0.76 -12.61 16.21
CA TYR A 155 -1.17 -12.99 14.85
C TYR A 155 0.00 -13.42 13.98
N LYS A 156 -0.19 -14.56 13.29
CA LYS A 156 0.74 -15.09 12.28
C LYS A 156 0.09 -14.99 10.90
N THR A 157 0.80 -14.41 9.94
CA THR A 157 0.28 -14.25 8.58
C THR A 157 0.20 -15.57 7.84
N PHE A 158 -0.85 -15.72 7.05
CA PHE A 158 -0.94 -16.78 6.04
C PHE A 158 -0.12 -16.41 4.79
N ILE A 159 -0.22 -15.16 4.34
CA ILE A 159 0.48 -14.62 3.17
C ILE A 159 0.63 -13.11 3.31
N ASP A 160 1.80 -12.51 3.04
CA ASP A 160 1.98 -11.05 3.19
C ASP A 160 2.80 -10.39 2.07
N LEU A 161 2.99 -9.07 2.17
CA LEU A 161 3.64 -8.21 1.18
C LEU A 161 5.17 -8.42 1.05
N ARG A 162 5.77 -9.38 1.77
CA ARG A 162 7.15 -9.82 1.52
C ARG A 162 7.19 -10.83 0.37
N ASP A 163 6.61 -10.40 -0.75
CA ASP A 163 6.42 -11.19 -1.96
C ASP A 163 7.77 -11.57 -2.56
N LEU A 164 7.90 -12.84 -2.97
CA LEU A 164 9.11 -13.41 -3.59
C LEU A 164 10.37 -13.46 -2.71
N ASP A 165 10.40 -12.73 -1.59
CA ASP A 165 11.44 -12.81 -0.57
C ASP A 165 11.19 -13.99 0.40
N ILE A 166 9.93 -14.23 0.75
CA ILE A 166 9.50 -15.29 1.69
C ILE A 166 8.55 -16.30 1.03
N PHE A 167 7.63 -15.82 0.19
CA PHE A 167 6.60 -16.65 -0.44
C PHE A 167 6.93 -16.91 -1.91
N PRO A 168 6.98 -18.18 -2.36
CA PRO A 168 7.29 -18.50 -3.76
C PRO A 168 6.15 -18.07 -4.68
N ALA A 169 6.48 -17.76 -5.94
CA ALA A 169 5.50 -17.32 -6.94
C ALA A 169 4.34 -18.31 -7.14
N GLU A 170 4.63 -19.62 -7.02
CA GLU A 170 3.62 -20.67 -7.14
C GLU A 170 2.58 -20.61 -6.03
N PHE A 171 2.97 -20.24 -4.80
CA PHE A 171 2.04 -20.08 -3.68
C PHE A 171 1.04 -18.95 -3.95
N PHE A 172 1.49 -17.82 -4.49
CA PHE A 172 0.59 -16.73 -4.92
C PHE A 172 -0.33 -17.18 -6.06
N ARG A 173 0.21 -17.85 -7.07
CA ARG A 173 -0.58 -18.34 -8.22
C ARG A 173 -1.68 -19.29 -7.75
N ASN A 174 -1.34 -20.23 -6.89
CA ASN A 174 -2.30 -21.21 -6.36
C ASN A 174 -3.41 -20.50 -5.56
N ASN A 175 -3.05 -19.56 -4.67
CA ASN A 175 -4.03 -18.75 -3.95
C ASN A 175 -4.94 -17.93 -4.87
N MET A 176 -4.39 -17.34 -5.94
CA MET A 176 -5.20 -16.63 -6.93
C MET A 176 -6.19 -17.56 -7.66
N LEU A 177 -5.79 -18.80 -7.96
CA LEU A 177 -6.68 -19.80 -8.53
C LEU A 177 -7.81 -20.16 -7.57
N ILE A 178 -7.53 -20.32 -6.27
CA ILE A 178 -8.54 -20.59 -5.25
C ILE A 178 -9.55 -19.43 -5.12
N TYR A 179 -9.08 -18.18 -5.18
CA TYR A 179 -9.97 -17.01 -5.13
C TYR A 179 -11.00 -16.97 -6.27
N GLN A 180 -10.59 -17.42 -7.47
CA GLN A 180 -11.40 -17.34 -8.68
C GLN A 180 -12.21 -18.60 -8.96
N GLN A 181 -11.64 -19.77 -8.62
CA GLN A 181 -12.16 -21.08 -8.99
C GLN A 181 -12.06 -22.06 -7.80
N PRO A 182 -12.67 -21.72 -6.64
CA PRO A 182 -12.55 -22.54 -5.42
C PRO A 182 -13.08 -23.97 -5.61
N GLN A 183 -14.06 -24.15 -6.50
CA GLN A 183 -14.75 -25.40 -6.78
C GLN A 183 -14.07 -26.28 -7.85
N THR A 184 -12.92 -25.88 -8.40
CA THR A 184 -12.19 -26.71 -9.36
C THR A 184 -11.84 -28.04 -8.72
N LEU A 185 -12.30 -29.14 -9.34
CA LEU A 185 -12.00 -30.48 -8.87
C LEU A 185 -10.54 -30.83 -9.06
N VAL A 186 -9.96 -31.45 -8.04
CA VAL A 186 -8.64 -32.05 -8.06
C VAL A 186 -8.76 -33.57 -7.93
N GLN A 187 -7.64 -34.27 -8.06
CA GLN A 187 -7.60 -35.72 -7.90
C GLN A 187 -8.19 -36.15 -6.54
N GLY A 188 -9.03 -37.20 -6.57
CA GLY A 188 -9.71 -37.69 -5.37
C GLY A 188 -11.04 -37.01 -5.04
N GLY A 189 -11.59 -36.21 -5.97
CA GLY A 189 -12.95 -35.64 -5.84
C GLY A 189 -13.06 -34.44 -4.90
N LYS A 190 -11.94 -33.97 -4.35
CA LYS A 190 -11.86 -32.73 -3.56
C LYS A 190 -11.83 -31.51 -4.47
N THR A 191 -12.23 -30.36 -3.96
CA THR A 191 -12.03 -29.08 -4.65
C THR A 191 -10.68 -28.45 -4.26
N LEU A 192 -10.23 -27.43 -5.00
CA LEU A 192 -9.05 -26.63 -4.61
C LEU A 192 -9.20 -26.04 -3.21
N TRP A 193 -10.40 -25.54 -2.88
CA TRP A 193 -10.67 -25.00 -1.55
C TRP A 193 -10.57 -26.08 -0.45
N ASP A 194 -11.06 -27.29 -0.71
CA ASP A 194 -10.99 -28.39 0.26
C ASP A 194 -9.56 -28.82 0.58
N LEU A 195 -8.64 -28.73 -0.38
CA LEU A 195 -7.23 -29.03 -0.13
C LEU A 195 -6.63 -28.09 0.92
N ILE A 196 -6.90 -26.80 0.79
CA ILE A 196 -6.31 -25.76 1.64
C ILE A 196 -6.91 -25.77 3.03
N VAL A 197 -8.24 -25.91 3.14
CA VAL A 197 -8.91 -25.97 4.44
C VAL A 197 -8.47 -27.19 5.24
N ALA A 198 -8.23 -28.32 4.57
CA ALA A 198 -7.79 -29.55 5.21
C ALA A 198 -6.35 -29.50 5.72
N GLU A 199 -5.50 -28.62 5.18
CA GLU A 199 -4.08 -28.56 5.52
C GLU A 199 -3.84 -27.89 6.89
N ASP A 200 -4.54 -26.80 7.18
CA ASP A 200 -4.16 -25.91 8.27
C ASP A 200 -5.25 -25.62 9.31
N ASP A 201 -6.48 -26.10 9.11
CA ASP A 201 -7.63 -25.95 10.01
C ASP A 201 -7.83 -24.51 10.52
N TYR A 202 -8.24 -23.62 9.63
CA TYR A 202 -8.37 -22.20 9.94
C TYR A 202 -9.57 -21.94 10.88
N ASN A 203 -9.34 -21.17 11.96
CA ASN A 203 -10.41 -20.75 12.86
C ASN A 203 -11.25 -19.62 12.24
N PHE A 204 -10.62 -18.76 11.45
CA PHE A 204 -11.31 -17.65 10.79
C PHE A 204 -10.71 -17.32 9.43
N ILE A 205 -11.53 -16.68 8.59
CA ILE A 205 -11.15 -16.25 7.24
C ILE A 205 -11.38 -14.76 7.13
N VAL A 206 -10.44 -14.01 6.55
CA VAL A 206 -10.63 -12.59 6.25
C VAL A 206 -10.20 -12.27 4.83
N LEU A 207 -11.14 -11.84 3.99
CA LEU A 207 -10.92 -11.62 2.57
C LEU A 207 -11.40 -10.22 2.16
N THR A 208 -10.66 -9.59 1.26
CA THR A 208 -11.10 -8.34 0.63
C THR A 208 -12.31 -8.57 -0.27
N ASN A 209 -13.21 -7.59 -0.29
CA ASN A 209 -14.43 -7.56 -1.10
C ASN A 209 -14.13 -7.06 -2.51
N LYS A 210 -13.25 -7.78 -3.21
CA LYS A 210 -12.81 -7.45 -4.57
C LYS A 210 -13.44 -8.39 -5.60
N PRO A 211 -13.65 -7.92 -6.85
CA PRO A 211 -14.18 -8.77 -7.92
C PRO A 211 -13.39 -10.07 -8.14
N ASN A 212 -12.06 -10.02 -8.03
CA ASN A 212 -11.21 -11.20 -8.25
C ASN A 212 -11.21 -12.22 -7.09
N ILE A 213 -11.89 -11.94 -5.97
CA ILE A 213 -12.07 -12.84 -4.82
C ILE A 213 -13.55 -13.26 -4.66
N GLN A 214 -14.43 -12.71 -5.49
CA GLN A 214 -15.87 -12.96 -5.41
C GLN A 214 -16.23 -14.44 -5.52
N GLY A 215 -15.50 -15.20 -6.34
CA GLY A 215 -15.73 -16.64 -6.50
C GLY A 215 -15.63 -17.38 -5.16
N LEU A 216 -14.54 -17.15 -4.42
CA LEU A 216 -14.36 -17.74 -3.09
C LEU A 216 -15.37 -17.21 -2.07
N GLN A 217 -15.67 -15.91 -2.04
CA GLN A 217 -16.66 -15.39 -1.08
C GLN A 217 -18.07 -15.95 -1.31
N ARG A 218 -18.50 -16.07 -2.57
CA ARG A 218 -19.78 -16.71 -2.90
C ARG A 218 -19.78 -18.19 -2.53
N HIS A 219 -18.67 -18.90 -2.75
CA HIS A 219 -18.54 -20.29 -2.33
C HIS A 219 -18.66 -20.44 -0.81
N LEU A 220 -17.95 -19.61 -0.04
CA LEU A 220 -18.02 -19.62 1.43
C LEU A 220 -19.43 -19.37 1.94
N VAL A 221 -20.13 -18.39 1.37
CA VAL A 221 -21.47 -17.99 1.82
C VAL A 221 -22.58 -18.96 1.38
N ASN A 222 -22.44 -19.61 0.22
CA ASN A 222 -23.53 -20.37 -0.40
C ASN A 222 -23.33 -21.88 -0.43
N ASN A 223 -22.10 -22.37 -0.26
CA ASN A 223 -21.76 -23.78 -0.47
C ASN A 223 -20.93 -24.39 0.66
N ASP A 224 -20.29 -23.60 1.53
CA ASP A 224 -19.44 -24.10 2.59
C ASP A 224 -20.06 -23.85 3.98
N ASN A 225 -20.58 -24.90 4.61
CA ASN A 225 -21.15 -24.82 5.96
C ASN A 225 -20.11 -24.88 7.09
N ARG A 226 -18.82 -25.04 6.75
CA ARG A 226 -17.71 -25.02 7.73
C ARG A 226 -17.44 -23.62 8.25
N TYR A 227 -17.88 -22.58 7.53
CA TYR A 227 -17.62 -21.19 7.89
C TYR A 227 -18.90 -20.35 7.79
N GLU A 228 -19.11 -19.48 8.76
CA GLU A 228 -20.25 -18.56 8.81
C GLU A 228 -19.77 -17.11 8.66
N LEU A 229 -20.46 -16.33 7.83
CA LEU A 229 -20.17 -14.90 7.65
C LEU A 229 -20.70 -14.13 8.85
N VAL A 230 -19.82 -13.44 9.58
CA VAL A 230 -20.18 -12.72 10.82
C VAL A 230 -19.95 -11.22 10.75
N PHE A 231 -19.18 -10.76 9.78
CA PHE A 231 -18.92 -9.34 9.59
C PHE A 231 -18.58 -9.05 8.13
N ALA A 232 -19.05 -7.93 7.63
CA ALA A 232 -18.61 -7.35 6.37
C ALA A 232 -18.60 -5.83 6.43
N ASP A 233 -17.72 -5.22 5.66
CA ASP A 233 -17.78 -3.80 5.30
C ASP A 233 -17.45 -3.62 3.81
N ASN A 234 -17.18 -2.39 3.38
CA ASN A 234 -16.78 -2.11 2.00
C ASN A 234 -15.45 -2.70 1.57
N VAL A 235 -14.60 -3.08 2.53
CA VAL A 235 -13.23 -3.51 2.28
C VAL A 235 -13.12 -5.02 2.41
N CYS A 236 -13.69 -5.63 3.46
CA CYS A 236 -13.49 -7.03 3.79
C CYS A 236 -14.72 -7.72 4.37
N SER A 237 -14.68 -9.05 4.30
CA SER A 237 -15.58 -9.97 5.00
C SER A 237 -14.78 -10.83 5.98
N VAL A 238 -15.39 -11.14 7.13
CA VAL A 238 -14.85 -12.05 8.15
C VAL A 238 -15.78 -13.25 8.31
N TYR A 239 -15.21 -14.44 8.22
CA TYR A 239 -15.91 -15.69 8.45
C TYR A 239 -15.33 -16.42 9.64
N LEU A 240 -16.19 -17.03 10.46
CA LEU A 240 -15.77 -17.87 11.58
C LEU A 240 -16.05 -19.34 11.28
N LYS A 241 -15.12 -20.20 11.68
CA LYS A 241 -15.32 -21.64 11.61
C LYS A 241 -16.50 -22.04 12.49
N ASN A 242 -17.42 -22.81 11.94
CA ASN A 242 -18.54 -23.40 12.66
C ASN A 242 -18.01 -24.45 13.65
N SER A 243 -17.83 -24.02 14.89
CA SER A 243 -17.22 -24.78 15.97
C SER A 243 -17.83 -24.35 17.30
N GLU A 244 -17.62 -25.16 18.34
CA GLU A 244 -18.12 -24.84 19.69
C GLU A 244 -17.56 -23.51 20.19
N GLU A 245 -16.27 -23.25 19.95
CA GLU A 245 -15.56 -22.01 20.33
C GLU A 245 -16.23 -20.75 19.74
N ASN A 246 -16.66 -20.80 18.47
CA ASN A 246 -17.25 -19.63 17.79
C ASN A 246 -18.78 -19.59 17.88
N SER A 247 -19.42 -20.58 18.49
CA SER A 247 -20.89 -20.76 18.43
C SER A 247 -21.67 -19.57 18.99
N GLU A 248 -21.18 -18.94 20.05
CA GLU A 248 -21.80 -17.74 20.64
C GLU A 248 -21.70 -16.53 19.69
N LEU A 249 -20.54 -16.32 19.07
CA LEU A 249 -20.33 -15.23 18.11
C LEU A 249 -21.13 -15.44 16.84
N ILE A 250 -21.20 -16.68 16.34
CA ILE A 250 -22.02 -17.04 15.19
C ILE A 250 -23.50 -16.78 15.49
N ARG A 251 -24.00 -17.15 16.67
CA ARG A 251 -25.38 -16.84 17.05
C ARG A 251 -25.67 -15.34 17.08
N LYS A 252 -24.70 -14.56 17.57
CA LYS A 252 -24.83 -13.12 17.75
C LYS A 252 -24.71 -12.33 16.45
N PHE A 253 -23.88 -12.79 15.51
CA PHE A 253 -23.48 -12.01 14.34
C PHE A 253 -23.67 -12.72 13.00
N GLY A 254 -23.93 -14.03 12.98
CA GLY A 254 -23.99 -14.83 11.77
C GLY A 254 -25.10 -14.41 10.81
N LEU A 255 -24.79 -14.40 9.53
CA LEU A 255 -25.75 -14.14 8.46
C LEU A 255 -26.85 -15.21 8.41
N SER A 256 -26.51 -16.47 8.69
CA SER A 256 -27.45 -17.61 8.76
C SER A 256 -28.56 -17.41 9.79
N GLU A 257 -28.27 -16.67 10.87
CA GLU A 257 -29.21 -16.31 11.93
C GLU A 257 -30.12 -15.13 11.54
N GLY A 258 -29.96 -14.59 10.32
CA GLY A 258 -30.74 -13.45 9.82
C GLY A 258 -30.17 -12.09 10.21
N ASN A 259 -28.97 -12.04 10.81
CA ASN A 259 -28.34 -10.78 11.19
C ASN A 259 -27.87 -9.97 9.97
N ASP A 260 -27.92 -8.63 10.09
CA ASP A 260 -27.25 -7.74 9.14
C ASP A 260 -25.75 -7.65 9.46
N VAL A 261 -24.96 -8.38 8.68
CA VAL A 261 -23.50 -8.45 8.86
C VAL A 261 -22.77 -7.24 8.29
N TYR A 262 -23.44 -6.38 7.52
CA TYR A 262 -22.79 -5.28 6.82
C TYR A 262 -22.72 -4.00 7.66
N HIS A 263 -21.49 -3.55 7.94
CA HIS A 263 -21.19 -2.36 8.69
C HIS A 263 -20.70 -1.22 7.79
N LEU A 264 -21.18 -0.02 8.09
CA LEU A 264 -20.69 1.20 7.46
C LEU A 264 -19.24 1.48 7.87
N LEU A 265 -18.45 1.95 6.91
CA LEU A 265 -17.10 2.40 7.20
C LEU A 265 -17.13 3.56 8.19
N LYS A 266 -16.27 3.46 9.21
CA LYS A 266 -16.06 4.55 10.17
C LYS A 266 -14.83 5.36 9.74
N PRO A 267 -14.90 6.70 9.75
CA PRO A 267 -13.74 7.52 9.44
C PRO A 267 -12.63 7.29 10.47
N ILE A 268 -11.38 7.23 10.00
CA ILE A 268 -10.23 7.01 10.87
C ILE A 268 -9.62 8.36 11.21
N LYS A 269 -9.56 8.65 12.51
CA LYS A 269 -8.95 9.89 13.00
C LYS A 269 -7.47 9.93 12.65
N THR A 270 -7.06 10.94 11.89
CA THR A 270 -5.66 11.18 11.59
C THR A 270 -4.90 11.62 12.85
N SER A 271 -3.68 11.11 13.04
CA SER A 271 -2.87 11.44 14.21
C SER A 271 -2.46 12.92 14.20
N LYS A 272 -2.24 13.52 15.38
CA LYS A 272 -1.81 14.92 15.48
C LYS A 272 -0.51 15.17 14.72
N PHE A 273 0.44 14.25 14.82
CA PHE A 273 1.72 14.33 14.11
C PHE A 273 1.53 14.36 12.59
N ALA A 274 0.74 13.43 12.04
CA ALA A 274 0.46 13.38 10.61
C ALA A 274 -0.27 14.64 10.13
N MET A 275 -1.25 15.13 10.91
CA MET A 275 -1.95 16.39 10.63
C MET A 275 -1.01 17.59 10.59
N THR A 276 -0.06 17.70 11.54
CA THR A 276 0.95 18.75 11.55
C THR A 276 1.80 18.70 10.28
N ILE A 277 2.30 17.53 9.88
CA ILE A 277 3.10 17.38 8.66
C ILE A 277 2.28 17.77 7.42
N ASN A 278 1.03 17.33 7.31
CA ASN A 278 0.18 17.66 6.17
C ASN A 278 -0.03 19.18 6.05
N ARG A 279 -0.19 19.87 7.17
CA ARG A 279 -0.40 21.33 7.23
C ARG A 279 0.83 22.16 6.95
N ILE A 280 2.04 21.61 7.11
CA ILE A 280 3.28 22.31 6.72
C ILE A 280 3.29 22.59 5.21
N PHE A 281 2.86 21.63 4.39
CA PHE A 281 2.87 21.78 2.92
C PHE A 281 1.52 22.17 2.32
N ASN A 282 0.41 22.01 3.06
CA ASN A 282 -0.91 22.54 2.72
C ASN A 282 -1.63 23.03 3.99
N PRO A 283 -1.55 24.33 4.34
CA PRO A 283 -2.18 24.88 5.56
C PRO A 283 -3.69 24.66 5.65
N PHE A 284 -4.36 24.47 4.52
CA PHE A 284 -5.81 24.23 4.41
C PHE A 284 -6.16 22.74 4.30
N TYR A 285 -5.21 21.85 4.57
CA TYR A 285 -5.44 20.41 4.49
C TYR A 285 -6.54 19.96 5.46
N ASP A 286 -7.54 19.27 4.91
CA ASP A 286 -8.63 18.63 5.63
C ASP A 286 -8.72 17.15 5.21
N PRO A 287 -8.61 16.18 6.15
CA PRO A 287 -8.75 14.77 5.83
C PRO A 287 -10.19 14.45 5.41
N LYS A 288 -10.32 13.67 4.34
CA LYS A 288 -11.64 13.22 3.87
C LYS A 288 -12.26 12.26 4.89
N ASN A 289 -13.29 12.73 5.58
CA ASN A 289 -14.06 11.93 6.52
C ASN A 289 -15.43 11.49 5.98
N ASN A 290 -15.82 11.98 4.79
CA ASN A 290 -17.14 11.69 4.23
C ASN A 290 -17.17 10.30 3.60
N LEU A 291 -17.74 9.37 4.36
CA LEU A 291 -18.09 8.02 3.95
C LEU A 291 -19.62 7.97 3.88
N THR A 292 -20.20 8.48 2.80
CA THR A 292 -21.64 8.34 2.53
C THR A 292 -21.90 6.93 2.02
N ASP A 293 -22.83 6.13 2.59
CA ASP A 293 -23.25 4.90 1.90
C ASP A 293 -24.48 4.17 2.43
N THR A 294 -25.62 4.34 1.76
CA THR A 294 -26.67 3.31 1.76
C THR A 294 -26.49 2.36 0.56
N ASP A 295 -26.01 2.88 -0.57
CA ASP A 295 -25.90 2.14 -1.85
C ASP A 295 -24.87 1.00 -1.82
N ARG A 296 -23.79 1.14 -1.04
CA ARG A 296 -22.78 0.07 -0.95
C ARG A 296 -23.22 -1.15 -0.14
N ARG A 297 -24.17 -1.02 0.79
CA ARG A 297 -24.74 -2.19 1.51
C ARG A 297 -25.44 -3.13 0.53
N ILE A 298 -26.33 -2.58 -0.31
CA ILE A 298 -27.05 -3.36 -1.33
C ILE A 298 -26.06 -3.98 -2.31
N SER A 299 -25.07 -3.19 -2.74
CA SER A 299 -24.01 -3.67 -3.64
C SER A 299 -23.22 -4.84 -3.04
N TYR A 300 -22.96 -4.83 -1.73
CA TYR A 300 -22.28 -5.94 -1.04
C TYR A 300 -23.13 -7.21 -1.01
N TYR A 301 -24.42 -7.11 -0.66
CA TYR A 301 -25.30 -8.28 -0.64
C TYR A 301 -25.47 -8.90 -2.04
N ASN A 302 -25.58 -8.07 -3.09
CA ASN A 302 -25.53 -8.53 -4.49
C ASN A 302 -24.16 -9.17 -4.85
N TYR A 303 -23.07 -8.66 -4.29
CA TYR A 303 -21.73 -9.22 -4.49
C TYR A 303 -21.63 -10.66 -3.97
N ILE A 304 -22.23 -10.99 -2.82
CA ILE A 304 -22.26 -12.36 -2.26
C ILE A 304 -23.46 -13.21 -2.67
N ASP A 305 -24.34 -12.68 -3.54
CA ASP A 305 -25.57 -13.36 -4.00
C ASP A 305 -26.56 -13.69 -2.86
N LYS A 306 -26.82 -12.70 -2.00
CA LYS A 306 -27.78 -12.78 -0.90
C LYS A 306 -28.74 -11.60 -0.91
N SER A 307 -29.93 -11.81 -0.32
CA SER A 307 -30.88 -10.72 -0.07
C SER A 307 -30.44 -9.88 1.12
N ASN A 308 -30.67 -8.58 1.05
CA ASN A 308 -30.40 -7.65 2.14
C ASN A 308 -31.39 -7.91 3.31
N PRO A 309 -30.92 -8.25 4.53
CA PRO A 309 -31.78 -8.54 5.67
C PRO A 309 -32.70 -7.37 6.05
N VAL A 310 -32.24 -6.13 5.85
CA VAL A 310 -32.99 -4.91 6.22
C VAL A 310 -34.20 -4.66 5.29
N GLN A 311 -34.24 -5.26 4.10
CA GLN A 311 -35.42 -5.18 3.23
C GLN A 311 -36.55 -6.15 3.65
N ARG A 312 -36.36 -6.97 4.69
CA ARG A 312 -37.45 -7.82 5.24
C ARG A 312 -38.38 -7.06 6.18
N GLU A 313 -38.05 -5.83 6.58
CA GLU A 313 -38.97 -4.97 7.34
C GLU A 313 -39.81 -4.14 6.36
N ASP A 314 -41.00 -4.68 6.07
CA ASP A 314 -42.23 -4.02 5.62
C ASP A 314 -42.39 -3.58 4.13
N PRO A 315 -43.07 -4.41 3.29
CA PRO A 315 -43.61 -4.00 2.00
C PRO A 315 -44.91 -3.17 2.06
N SER A 316 -45.46 -2.89 3.25
CA SER A 316 -46.77 -2.25 3.45
C SER A 316 -46.72 -0.78 3.88
N SER A 317 -45.55 -0.13 3.80
CA SER A 317 -45.40 1.31 4.08
C SER A 317 -45.25 2.20 2.84
N PHE A 318 -45.74 1.78 1.67
CA PHE A 318 -45.92 2.65 0.48
C PHE A 318 -47.37 3.01 0.25
#